data_AF-A0A0U5FSK4-F1
#
_entry.id   AF-A0A0U5FSK4-F1
#
_cell.length_a   1.000
_cell.length_b   1.000
_cell.length_c   1.000
_cell.angle_alpha   90.00
_cell.angle_beta   90.00
_cell.angle_gamma   90.00
#
_symmetry.space_group_name_H-M   'P 1'
#
loop_
_entity.id
_entity.type
_entity.pdbx_description
1 polymer ?
#
loop_
_entity_poly.entity_id
_entity_poly.type
_entity_poly.pdbx_seq_one_letter_code
_entity_poly.pdbx_strand_id
1 'polypeptide(L)'
;MLGRCGRQASRLLPRPVAALQPPTPQWHRMVSSSSRDGQQSLLSAKLEEADPSVYNILEKEKKRQQHFINLIPSENFTSQAVLDALGSVMQSVYPPTLCIASVY
;
A
#
# COMPACT_ATOMS: atom_id res chain seq x y z
N MET A 1 -49.96 -49.65 28.33
CA MET A 1 -50.07 -48.18 28.36
C MET A 1 -50.51 -47.76 29.75
N LEU A 2 -49.65 -47.10 30.54
CA LEU A 2 -49.99 -46.21 31.67
C LEU A 2 -48.68 -45.57 32.17
N GLY A 3 -48.70 -44.23 32.26
CA GLY A 3 -47.53 -43.34 32.18
C GLY A 3 -46.62 -43.32 33.40
N ARG A 4 -45.32 -43.15 33.12
CA ARG A 4 -44.26 -42.93 34.11
C ARG A 4 -43.96 -41.44 34.27
N CYS A 5 -43.79 -41.08 35.54
CA CYS A 5 -42.74 -40.24 36.10
C CYS A 5 -42.78 -38.74 35.79
N GLY A 6 -43.23 -37.98 36.79
CA GLY A 6 -42.90 -36.57 36.91
C GLY A 6 -41.41 -36.35 37.25
N ARG A 7 -40.89 -35.19 36.90
CA ARG A 7 -39.73 -34.58 37.56
C ARG A 7 -39.84 -33.07 37.43
N GLN A 8 -40.12 -32.43 38.55
CA GLN A 8 -39.92 -31.00 38.73
C GLN A 8 -38.42 -30.70 38.54
N ALA A 9 -38.09 -29.78 37.64
CA ALA A 9 -36.74 -29.23 37.54
C ALA A 9 -36.74 -27.86 38.22
N SER A 10 -36.19 -27.85 39.42
CA SER A 10 -36.00 -26.69 40.27
C SER A 10 -35.09 -25.65 39.62
N ARG A 11 -35.53 -24.40 39.77
CA ARG A 11 -34.79 -23.13 39.69
C ARG A 11 -33.26 -23.25 39.73
N LEU A 12 -32.58 -22.78 38.68
CA LEU A 12 -31.30 -22.08 38.80
C LEU A 12 -31.28 -20.94 37.76
N LEU A 13 -31.48 -19.71 38.21
CA LEU A 13 -31.20 -18.51 37.42
C LEU A 13 -29.67 -18.37 37.30
N PRO A 14 -29.09 -18.21 36.09
CA PRO A 14 -27.77 -17.61 35.99
C PRO A 14 -27.90 -16.10 36.18
N ARG A 15 -27.12 -15.54 37.12
CA ARG A 15 -26.98 -14.10 37.34
C ARG A 15 -26.45 -13.43 36.06
N PRO A 16 -26.91 -12.22 35.68
CA PRO A 16 -26.21 -11.45 34.67
C PRO A 16 -24.88 -11.01 35.29
N VAL A 17 -23.77 -11.55 34.79
CA VAL A 17 -22.45 -10.99 35.03
C VAL A 17 -22.43 -9.67 34.27
N ALA A 18 -22.58 -8.56 35.00
CA ALA A 18 -22.27 -7.24 34.48
C ALA A 18 -20.79 -7.23 34.08
N ALA A 19 -20.52 -7.44 32.80
CA ALA A 19 -19.20 -7.29 32.24
C ALA A 19 -18.83 -5.81 32.32
N LEU A 20 -18.06 -5.43 33.33
CA LEU A 20 -17.26 -4.21 33.35
C LEU A 20 -16.27 -4.31 32.20
N GLN A 21 -16.66 -3.84 31.02
CA GLN A 21 -15.73 -3.65 29.92
C GLN A 21 -14.78 -2.50 30.29
N PRO A 22 -13.45 -2.69 30.29
CA PRO A 22 -12.54 -1.57 30.48
C PRO A 22 -12.75 -0.58 29.32
N PRO A 23 -12.67 0.74 29.55
CA PRO A 23 -12.79 1.70 28.47
C PRO A 23 -11.65 1.44 27.49
N THR A 24 -11.98 0.88 26.33
CA THR A 24 -11.02 0.78 25.24
C THR A 24 -10.68 2.21 24.82
N PRO A 25 -9.40 2.55 24.60
CA PRO A 25 -9.05 3.87 24.10
C PRO A 25 -9.64 3.97 22.69
N GLN A 26 -10.77 4.68 22.56
CA GLN A 26 -11.33 4.99 21.26
C GLN A 26 -10.42 6.05 20.65
N TRP A 27 -9.44 5.60 19.89
CA TRP A 27 -8.69 6.47 19.00
C TRP A 27 -9.64 6.88 17.89
N HIS A 28 -10.44 7.93 18.13
CA HIS A 28 -11.10 8.62 17.04
C HIS A 28 -10.00 9.20 16.16
N ARG A 29 -9.68 8.45 15.11
CA ARG A 29 -8.87 8.93 14.00
C ARG A 29 -9.61 10.13 13.43
N MET A 30 -9.24 11.33 13.89
CA MET A 30 -9.59 12.56 13.20
C MET A 30 -8.95 12.45 11.82
N VAL A 31 -9.77 12.14 10.82
CA VAL A 31 -9.35 12.24 9.44
C VAL A 31 -9.31 13.74 9.15
N SER A 32 -8.10 14.30 9.10
CA SER A 32 -7.89 15.63 8.55
C SER A 32 -8.44 15.58 7.12
N SER A 33 -9.53 16.31 6.85
CA SER A 33 -10.08 16.45 5.50
C SER A 33 -9.17 17.40 4.69
N SER A 34 -7.90 17.05 4.55
CA SER A 34 -7.03 17.68 3.55
C SER A 34 -7.62 17.36 2.18
N SER A 35 -8.02 18.39 1.43
CA SER A 35 -8.64 18.28 0.11
C SER A 35 -7.87 17.30 -0.75
N ARG A 36 -8.50 16.16 -1.06
CA ARG A 36 -7.88 15.06 -1.81
C ARG A 36 -7.43 15.52 -3.20
N ASP A 37 -8.13 16.50 -3.76
CA ASP A 37 -7.88 17.05 -5.09
C ASP A 37 -6.53 17.78 -5.18
N GLY A 38 -6.16 18.56 -4.16
CA GLY A 38 -4.86 19.27 -4.13
C GLY A 38 -3.68 18.31 -3.98
N GLN A 39 -3.87 17.22 -3.22
CA GLN A 39 -2.85 16.18 -3.06
C GLN A 39 -2.69 15.36 -4.34
N GLN A 40 -3.79 15.04 -5.04
CA GLN A 40 -3.75 14.29 -6.30
C GLN A 40 -3.08 15.09 -7.43
N SER A 41 -3.30 16.40 -7.48
CA SER A 41 -2.66 17.27 -8.46
C SER A 41 -1.14 17.31 -8.33
N LEU A 42 -0.61 17.31 -7.10
CA LEU A 42 0.84 17.28 -6.88
C LEU A 42 1.47 15.93 -7.25
N LEU A 43 0.76 14.83 -7.01
CA LEU A 43 1.24 13.48 -7.31
C LEU A 43 1.16 13.13 -8.80
N SER A 44 0.25 13.76 -9.55
CA SER A 44 0.04 13.51 -10.98
C SER A 44 0.75 14.53 -11.87
N ALA A 45 1.38 15.55 -11.28
CA ALA A 45 2.10 16.58 -12.01
C ALA A 45 3.28 15.97 -12.78
N LYS A 46 3.51 16.45 -14.00
CA LYS A 46 4.67 16.04 -14.79
C LYS A 46 5.95 16.54 -14.15
N LEU A 47 7.05 15.81 -14.34
CA LEU A 47 8.37 16.18 -13.80
C LEU A 47 8.82 17.58 -14.27
N GLU A 48 8.42 18.00 -15.47
CA GLU A 48 8.71 19.34 -16.01
C GLU A 48 8.07 20.47 -15.18
N GLU A 49 6.85 20.26 -14.67
CA GLU A 49 6.12 21.23 -13.87
C GLU A 49 6.47 21.12 -12.38
N ALA A 50 6.76 19.91 -11.91
CA ALA A 50 7.12 19.63 -10.51
C ALA A 50 8.56 20.05 -10.18
N ASP A 51 9.53 19.74 -11.06
CA ASP A 51 10.94 20.12 -10.89
C ASP A 51 11.64 20.33 -12.25
N PRO A 52 11.63 21.56 -12.79
CA PRO A 52 12.29 21.87 -14.07
C PRO A 52 13.82 21.76 -13.99
N SER A 53 14.43 21.84 -12.80
CA SER A 53 15.88 21.71 -12.64
C SER A 53 16.32 20.28 -12.92
N VAL A 54 15.63 19.32 -12.30
CA VAL A 54 15.90 17.88 -12.49
C VAL A 54 15.58 17.45 -13.92
N TYR A 55 14.47 17.93 -14.50
CA TYR A 55 14.12 17.65 -15.90
C TYR A 55 15.23 18.07 -16.87
N ASN A 56 15.79 19.27 -16.69
CA ASN A 56 16.89 19.76 -17.51
C ASN A 56 18.17 18.92 -17.39
N ILE A 57 18.47 18.39 -16.21
CA ILE A 57 19.61 17.48 -16.01
C ILE A 57 19.38 16.17 -16.76
N LEU A 58 18.17 15.61 -16.68
CA LEU A 58 17.79 14.37 -17.34
C LEU A 58 17.92 14.48 -18.88
N GLU A 59 17.44 15.58 -19.46
CA GLU A 59 17.53 15.82 -20.90
C GLU A 59 18.98 16.03 -21.36
N LYS A 60 19.83 16.67 -20.55
CA LYS A 60 21.27 16.78 -20.83
C LYS A 60 21.94 15.40 -20.84
N GLU A 61 21.63 14.55 -19.87
CA GLU A 61 22.21 13.22 -19.76
C GLU A 61 21.74 12.29 -20.89
N LYS A 62 20.45 12.33 -21.23
CA LYS A 62 19.89 11.62 -22.38
C LYS A 62 20.59 12.01 -23.68
N LYS A 63 20.83 13.32 -23.90
CA LYS A 63 21.59 13.79 -25.07
C LYS A 63 23.02 13.30 -25.04
N ARG A 64 23.70 13.32 -23.89
CA ARG A 64 25.06 12.79 -23.75
C ARG A 64 25.14 11.32 -24.16
N GLN A 65 24.18 10.50 -23.71
CA GLN A 65 24.11 9.08 -24.05
C GLN A 65 23.81 8.82 -25.53
N GLN A 66 23.01 9.66 -26.19
CA GLN A 66 22.73 9.53 -27.63
C GLN A 66 23.93 9.88 -28.53
N HIS A 67 24.79 10.82 -28.09
CA HIS A 67 25.94 11.28 -28.86
C HIS A 67 27.24 10.53 -28.51
N PHE A 68 27.22 9.67 -27.48
CA PHE A 68 28.38 8.93 -27.02
C PHE A 68 28.27 7.44 -27.38
N ILE A 69 29.31 6.92 -28.03
CA ILE A 69 29.42 5.47 -28.26
C ILE A 69 29.82 4.84 -26.94
N ASN A 70 28.91 4.08 -26.33
CA ASN A 70 29.21 3.37 -25.09
C ASN A 70 30.23 2.25 -25.35
N LEU A 71 31.46 2.43 -24.88
CA LEU A 71 32.56 1.47 -25.02
C LEU A 71 32.74 0.57 -23.79
N ILE A 72 31.87 0.71 -22.78
CA ILE A 72 31.92 -0.10 -21.57
C ILE A 72 30.99 -1.30 -21.77
N PRO A 73 31.53 -2.53 -21.87
CA PRO A 73 30.75 -3.72 -22.23
C PRO A 73 29.71 -4.13 -21.17
N SER A 74 29.78 -3.60 -19.96
CA SER A 74 28.83 -3.86 -18.87
C SER A 74 27.67 -2.86 -18.81
N GLU A 75 27.75 -1.73 -19.50
CA GLU A 75 26.70 -0.72 -19.52
C GLU A 75 25.75 -0.98 -20.69
N ASN A 76 24.44 -1.01 -20.42
CA ASN A 76 23.42 -1.33 -21.41
C ASN A 76 22.31 -0.29 -21.43
N PHE A 77 21.77 0.00 -22.61
CA PHE A 77 20.57 0.81 -22.78
C PHE A 77 19.33 -0.06 -22.61
N THR A 78 18.54 0.20 -21.58
CA THR A 78 17.28 -0.49 -21.33
C THR A 78 16.19 0.01 -22.29
N SER A 79 15.25 -0.87 -22.66
CA SER A 79 14.09 -0.48 -23.46
C SER A 79 13.16 0.46 -22.69
N GLN A 80 12.42 1.30 -23.41
CA GLN A 80 11.43 2.20 -22.81
C GLN A 80 10.39 1.43 -21.97
N ALA A 81 9.94 0.28 -22.46
CA ALA A 81 8.99 -0.57 -21.75
C ALA A 81 9.47 -1.02 -20.36
N VAL A 82 10.78 -1.26 -20.18
CA VAL A 82 11.36 -1.62 -18.88
C VAL A 82 11.38 -0.41 -17.95
N LEU A 83 11.74 0.77 -18.46
CA LEU A 83 11.72 2.00 -17.68
C LEU A 83 10.31 2.37 -17.23
N ASP A 84 9.31 2.19 -18.10
CA ASP A 84 7.89 2.42 -17.78
C ASP A 84 7.38 1.46 -16.71
N ALA A 85 7.80 0.19 -16.77
CA ALA A 85 7.46 -0.80 -15.75
C ALA A 85 8.10 -0.47 -14.40
N LEU A 86 9.35 0.02 -14.38
CA LEU A 86 10.05 0.48 -13.18
C LEU A 86 9.39 1.72 -12.55
N GLY A 87 8.84 2.62 -13.38
CA GLY A 87 8.08 3.79 -12.93
C GLY A 87 6.64 3.49 -12.51
N SER A 88 6.21 2.23 -12.57
CA SER A 88 4.84 1.84 -12.26
C SER A 88 4.56 1.75 -10.76
N VAL A 89 3.28 1.50 -10.42
CA VAL A 89 2.80 1.32 -9.05
C VAL A 89 3.54 0.20 -8.28
N MET A 90 4.20 -0.72 -8.99
CA MET A 90 5.00 -1.78 -8.37
C MET A 90 6.09 -1.25 -7.43
N GLN A 91 6.63 -0.05 -7.67
CA GLN A 91 7.65 0.56 -6.79
C GLN A 91 7.12 0.92 -5.39
N SER A 92 5.82 1.15 -5.26
CA SER A 92 5.17 1.50 -3.99
C SER A 92 4.79 0.25 -3.16
N VAL A 93 4.83 -0.93 -3.78
CA VAL A 93 4.42 -2.17 -3.14
C VAL A 93 5.60 -2.76 -2.38
N TYR A 94 5.47 -2.95 -1.07
CA TYR A 94 6.38 -3.79 -0.29
C TYR A 94 5.91 -5.25 -0.39
N PRO A 95 6.60 -6.12 -1.14
CA PRO A 95 6.20 -7.51 -1.23
C PRO A 95 6.52 -8.24 0.07
N PRO A 96 5.61 -9.06 0.62
CA PRO A 96 6.00 -10.02 1.65
C PRO A 96 7.05 -10.97 1.06
N THR A 97 8.01 -11.40 1.88
CA THR A 97 9.19 -12.20 1.50
C THR A 97 8.88 -13.48 0.70
N LEU A 98 7.62 -13.92 0.69
CA LEU A 98 7.14 -15.06 -0.08
C LEU A 98 6.90 -14.76 -1.57
N CYS A 99 6.57 -13.52 -1.95
CA CYS A 99 6.25 -13.18 -3.35
C CYS A 99 7.49 -13.21 -4.25
N ILE A 100 8.68 -12.99 -3.70
CA ILE A 100 9.95 -13.05 -4.44
C ILE A 100 10.35 -14.50 -4.79
N ALA A 101 9.87 -15.48 -4.02
CA ALA A 101 10.15 -16.89 -4.28
C ALA A 101 9.28 -17.49 -5.39
N SER A 102 8.14 -16.87 -5.72
CA SER A 102 7.25 -17.37 -6.78
C SER A 102 7.66 -16.91 -8.19
N VAL A 103 8.73 -16.12 -8.30
CA VAL A 103 9.32 -15.64 -9.56
C VAL A 103 10.58 -16.46 -9.95
N TYR A 104 11.00 -17.42 -9.11
CA TYR A 104 12.07 -18.38 -9.41
C TYR A 104 11.51 -19.81 -9.53
#